data_AF-A0A2N1CU75-F1
#
_entry.id   AF-A0A2N1CU75-F1
#
_cell.length_a   1.000
_cell.length_b   1.000
_cell.length_c   1.000
_cell.angle_alpha   90.00
_cell.angle_beta   90.00
_cell.angle_gamma   90.00
#
_symmetry.space_group_name_H-M   'P 1'
#
loop_
_entity.id
_entity.type
_entity.pdbx_description
1 polymer ?
#
loop_
_entity_poly.entity_id
_entity_poly.type
_entity_poly.pdbx_seq_one_letter_code
_entity_poly.pdbx_strand_id
1 'polypeptide(L)'
;MPELVALKTEHYTFAIWSKNVEGSQQRLEKTLVARGKYPEKSRILLSPVLSVNDELQLCDEYIVDQLHPVFFENKLYDIEFTFDERLKKEFKEKAPTIEHRLKAIEDSDVVNLIRPP
;
A
#
# COMPACT_ATOMS: atom_id res chain seq x y z
N MET A 1 3.90 -10.78 -12.76
CA MET A 1 4.16 -10.66 -11.31
C MET A 1 2.81 -10.67 -10.63
N PRO A 2 2.61 -11.44 -9.54
CA PRO A 2 1.32 -11.45 -8.84
C PRO A 2 0.99 -10.05 -8.29
N GLU A 3 -0.28 -9.70 -8.38
CA GLU A 3 -0.84 -8.54 -7.69
C GLU A 3 -0.93 -8.85 -6.20
N LEU A 4 -0.44 -7.94 -5.37
CA LEU A 4 -0.45 -8.07 -3.92
C LEU A 4 -1.60 -7.25 -3.32
N VAL A 5 -1.80 -6.05 -3.84
CA VAL A 5 -2.82 -5.11 -3.36
C VAL A 5 -3.39 -4.36 -4.55
N ALA A 6 -4.72 -4.21 -4.56
CA ALA A 6 -5.44 -3.30 -5.44
C ALA A 6 -6.40 -2.48 -4.59
N LEU A 7 -6.34 -1.16 -4.72
CA LEU A 7 -7.20 -0.20 -4.04
C LEU A 7 -7.82 0.75 -5.04
N LYS A 8 -9.06 1.12 -4.76
CA LYS A 8 -9.75 2.21 -5.45
C LYS A 8 -10.12 3.28 -4.45
N THR A 9 -9.81 4.52 -4.75
CA THR A 9 -10.26 5.69 -3.98
C THR A 9 -11.14 6.56 -4.88
N GLU A 10 -11.69 7.65 -4.33
CA GLU A 10 -12.38 8.66 -5.12
C GLU A 10 -11.49 9.28 -6.21
N HIS A 11 -10.18 9.41 -5.95
CA HIS A 11 -9.28 10.19 -6.80
C HIS A 11 -8.43 9.33 -7.74
N TYR A 12 -8.10 8.12 -7.31
CA TYR A 12 -7.21 7.21 -8.05
C TYR A 12 -7.48 5.75 -7.72
N THR A 13 -7.14 4.88 -8.66
CA THR A 13 -6.84 3.48 -8.36
C THR A 13 -5.35 3.29 -8.19
N PHE A 14 -4.98 2.34 -7.34
CA PHE A 14 -3.61 2.02 -7.01
C PHE A 14 -3.46 0.51 -6.96
N ALA A 15 -2.38 0.00 -7.53
CA ALA A 15 -2.06 -1.41 -7.44
C ALA A 15 -0.56 -1.62 -7.19
N ILE A 16 -0.26 -2.68 -6.43
CA ILE A 16 1.09 -3.09 -6.07
C ILE A 16 1.32 -4.51 -6.56
N TRP A 17 2.44 -4.71 -7.25
CA TRP A 17 2.92 -6.02 -7.66
C TRP A 17 4.32 -6.26 -7.10
N SER A 18 4.64 -7.53 -6.88
CA SER A 18 6.03 -7.91 -6.60
C SER A 18 6.32 -9.28 -7.18
N LYS A 19 7.61 -9.59 -7.30
CA LYS A 19 8.04 -10.97 -7.52
C LYS A 19 7.73 -11.79 -6.27
N ASN A 20 7.64 -13.12 -6.43
CA ASN A 20 7.24 -14.06 -5.37
C ASN A 20 7.74 -13.66 -3.96
N VAL A 21 6.78 -13.42 -3.05
CA VAL A 21 6.97 -13.08 -1.63
C VAL A 21 6.73 -14.27 -0.68
N GLU A 22 6.24 -15.41 -1.18
CA GLU A 22 5.90 -16.60 -0.39
C GLU A 22 7.10 -17.12 0.41
N GLY A 23 8.28 -17.11 -0.19
CA GLY A 23 9.51 -17.55 0.49
C GLY A 23 9.89 -16.65 1.68
N SER A 24 9.44 -15.39 1.68
CA SER A 24 9.59 -14.49 2.84
C SER A 24 8.48 -14.74 3.86
N GLN A 25 7.23 -14.90 3.41
CA GLN A 25 6.09 -15.23 4.25
C GLN A 25 6.33 -16.50 5.09
N GLN A 26 6.73 -17.59 4.44
CA GLN A 26 7.03 -18.87 5.11
C GLN A 26 8.16 -18.74 6.15
N ARG A 27 9.16 -17.90 5.86
CA ARG A 27 10.32 -17.72 6.74
C ARG A 27 9.95 -16.91 7.98
N LEU A 28 9.16 -15.85 7.79
CA LEU A 28 8.61 -15.04 8.87
C LEU A 28 7.68 -15.89 9.74
N GLU A 29 6.76 -16.62 9.14
CA GLU A 29 5.82 -17.50 9.85
C GLU A 29 6.56 -18.52 10.72
N LYS A 30 7.53 -19.27 10.16
CA LYS A 30 8.34 -20.22 10.93
C LYS A 30 9.05 -19.55 12.13
N THR A 31 9.57 -18.35 11.92
CA THR A 31 10.27 -17.59 12.97
C THR A 31 9.31 -17.15 14.08
N LEU A 32 8.11 -16.68 13.73
CA LEU A 32 7.12 -16.22 14.69
C LEU A 32 6.49 -17.39 15.46
N VAL A 33 6.16 -18.49 14.78
CA VAL A 33 5.64 -19.71 15.42
C VAL A 33 6.64 -20.26 16.44
N ALA A 34 7.93 -20.29 16.11
CA ALA A 34 8.98 -20.68 17.06
C ALA A 34 9.07 -19.77 18.29
N ARG A 35 8.50 -18.56 18.22
CA ARG A 35 8.43 -17.56 19.30
C ARG A 35 7.04 -17.47 19.94
N GLY A 36 6.09 -18.33 19.57
CA GLY A 36 4.71 -18.29 20.06
C GLY A 36 3.92 -17.05 19.58
N LYS A 37 4.31 -16.46 18.45
CA LYS A 37 3.67 -15.29 17.84
C LYS A 37 3.08 -15.64 16.47
N TYR A 38 2.23 -14.76 15.96
CA TYR A 38 1.60 -14.88 14.64
C TYR A 38 1.96 -13.66 13.78
N PRO A 39 2.08 -13.85 12.45
CA PRO A 39 2.32 -12.74 11.55
C PRO A 39 1.12 -11.80 11.52
N GLU A 40 1.38 -10.50 11.66
CA GLU A 40 0.38 -9.46 11.50
C GLU A 40 0.18 -9.14 10.01
N LYS A 41 -1.03 -8.71 9.64
CA LYS A 41 -1.34 -8.28 8.27
C LYS A 41 -0.58 -7.00 7.93
N SER A 42 -0.29 -6.81 6.65
CA SER A 42 0.25 -5.55 6.15
C SER A 42 -0.80 -4.45 6.18
N ARG A 43 -0.35 -3.22 6.36
CA ARG A 43 -1.18 -2.00 6.39
C ARG A 43 -0.62 -0.95 5.46
N ILE A 44 -1.50 -0.15 4.87
CA ILE A 44 -1.15 0.98 4.01
C ILE A 44 -1.73 2.22 4.66
N LEU A 45 -0.88 3.21 4.92
CA LEU A 45 -1.33 4.47 5.50
C LEU A 45 -1.78 5.43 4.40
N LEU A 46 -2.88 6.12 4.64
CA LEU A 46 -3.52 7.07 3.73
C LEU A 46 -3.50 8.46 4.37
N SER A 47 -2.96 9.44 3.65
CA SER A 47 -2.96 10.83 4.09
C SER A 47 -3.18 11.75 2.88
N PRO A 48 -4.30 12.50 2.82
CA PRO A 48 -5.37 12.62 3.83
C PRO A 48 -6.19 11.31 3.99
N VAL A 49 -7.14 11.30 4.93
CA VAL A 49 -8.12 10.20 5.04
C VAL A 49 -8.93 10.09 3.76
N LEU A 50 -9.10 8.88 3.21
CA LEU A 50 -9.78 8.63 1.95
C LEU A 50 -10.84 7.54 2.11
N SER A 51 -11.85 7.55 1.25
CA SER A 51 -12.72 6.40 1.05
C SER A 51 -12.00 5.39 0.16
N VAL A 52 -12.08 4.10 0.53
CA VAL A 52 -11.42 3.02 -0.18
C VAL A 52 -12.47 2.00 -0.63
N ASN A 53 -12.33 1.49 -1.86
CA ASN A 53 -13.18 0.48 -2.47
C ASN A 53 -14.68 0.81 -2.41
N ASP A 54 -15.01 2.09 -2.64
CA ASP A 54 -16.36 2.64 -2.60
C ASP A 54 -17.03 2.52 -1.20
N GLU A 55 -16.25 2.35 -0.14
CA GLU A 55 -16.74 2.40 1.24
C GLU A 55 -17.17 3.82 1.63
N LEU A 56 -18.23 3.94 2.42
CA LEU A 56 -18.76 5.23 2.89
C LEU A 56 -17.89 5.88 3.96
N GLN A 57 -17.02 5.11 4.62
CA GLN A 57 -16.19 5.58 5.72
C GLN A 57 -14.82 6.01 5.19
N LEU A 58 -14.36 7.18 5.66
CA LEU A 58 -12.99 7.63 5.42
C LEU A 58 -12.05 6.89 6.39
N CYS A 59 -10.92 6.42 5.87
CA CYS A 59 -9.87 5.78 6.66
C CYS A 59 -8.50 6.42 6.39
N ASP A 60 -7.67 6.45 7.43
CA ASP A 60 -6.25 6.79 7.40
C ASP A 60 -5.36 5.54 7.26
N GLU A 61 -5.96 4.34 7.31
CA GLU A 61 -5.28 3.07 7.21
C GLU A 61 -6.15 2.06 6.44
N TYR A 62 -5.52 1.35 5.52
CA TYR A 62 -6.08 0.19 4.85
C TYR A 62 -5.33 -1.08 5.24
N ILE A 63 -6.05 -2.06 5.79
CA ILE A 63 -5.50 -3.37 6.11
C ILE A 63 -5.58 -4.25 4.86
N VAL A 64 -4.43 -4.75 4.42
CA VAL A 64 -4.35 -5.60 3.23
C VAL A 64 -5.10 -6.90 3.48
N ASP A 65 -6.00 -7.27 2.57
CA ASP A 65 -6.80 -8.50 2.66
C ASP A 65 -6.03 -9.76 2.25
N GLN A 66 -4.84 -9.92 2.84
CA GLN A 66 -4.07 -11.16 2.80
C GLN A 66 -3.83 -11.64 4.22
N LEU A 67 -3.87 -12.96 4.43
CA LEU A 67 -3.64 -13.55 5.75
C LEU A 67 -2.21 -13.33 6.24
N HIS A 68 -1.25 -13.33 5.31
CA HIS A 68 0.16 -13.12 5.59
C HIS A 68 0.61 -11.74 5.10
N PRO A 69 1.58 -11.11 5.79
CA PRO A 69 2.14 -9.85 5.34
C PRO A 69 2.80 -9.99 3.97
N VAL A 70 2.77 -8.91 3.20
CA VAL A 70 3.19 -8.86 1.79
C VAL A 70 4.37 -7.93 1.55
N PHE A 71 4.65 -7.04 2.50
CA PHE A 71 5.77 -6.11 2.47
C PHE A 71 6.95 -6.67 3.27
N PHE A 72 8.11 -6.79 2.61
CA PHE A 72 9.33 -7.36 3.17
C PHE A 72 10.55 -6.59 2.70
N GLU A 73 11.59 -6.57 3.53
CA GLU A 73 12.87 -5.98 3.17
C GLU A 73 13.51 -6.72 1.99
N ASN A 74 14.25 -5.95 1.18
CA ASN A 74 14.99 -6.46 0.03
C ASN A 74 14.10 -7.10 -1.04
N LYS A 75 12.83 -6.67 -1.14
CA LYS A 75 11.92 -6.99 -2.23
C LYS A 75 11.67 -5.75 -3.08
N LEU A 76 11.51 -5.98 -4.38
CA LEU A 76 11.18 -4.94 -5.34
C LEU A 76 9.66 -4.96 -5.55
N TYR A 77 9.03 -3.81 -5.33
CA TYR A 77 7.61 -3.61 -5.53
C TYR A 77 7.43 -2.65 -6.71
N ASP A 78 6.61 -3.06 -7.67
CA ASP A 78 6.11 -2.18 -8.71
C ASP A 78 4.79 -1.60 -8.21
N ILE A 79 4.65 -0.29 -8.34
CA ILE A 79 3.51 0.46 -7.85
C ILE A 79 2.98 1.30 -9.01
N GLU A 80 1.69 1.19 -9.29
CA GLU A 80 1.02 2.00 -10.31
C GLU A 80 -0.11 2.81 -9.70
N PHE A 81 -0.23 4.06 -10.15
CA PHE A 81 -1.33 4.95 -9.86
C PHE A 81 -2.05 5.30 -11.15
N THR A 82 -3.36 5.07 -11.18
CA THR A 82 -4.22 5.50 -12.27
C THR A 82 -5.23 6.52 -11.74
N PHE A 83 -5.07 7.76 -12.20
CA PHE A 83 -5.93 8.89 -11.80
C PHE A 83 -7.15 9.03 -12.70
N ASP A 84 -8.25 9.54 -12.15
CA ASP A 84 -9.41 9.94 -12.93
C ASP A 84 -9.06 11.07 -13.92
N GLU A 85 -9.67 11.05 -15.11
CA GLU A 85 -9.48 12.06 -16.16
C GLU A 85 -9.83 13.48 -15.72
N ARG A 86 -10.75 13.64 -14.76
CA ARG A 86 -11.09 14.93 -14.13
C ARG A 86 -9.87 15.49 -13.41
N LEU A 87 -9.24 14.67 -12.57
CA LEU A 87 -8.05 15.04 -11.81
C LEU A 87 -6.85 15.32 -12.73
N LYS A 88 -6.70 14.54 -13.81
CA LYS A 88 -5.64 14.77 -14.82
C LYS A 88 -5.69 16.15 -15.46
N LYS A 89 -6.87 16.76 -15.58
CA LYS A 89 -7.01 18.14 -16.12
C LYS A 89 -6.45 19.18 -15.16
N GLU A 90 -6.60 18.95 -13.85
CA GLU A 90 -6.10 19.82 -12.79
C GLU A 90 -4.57 19.71 -12.64
N PHE A 91 -3.99 18.57 -13.02
CA PHE A 91 -2.54 18.37 -12.99
C PHE A 91 -1.72 19.28 -13.91
N LYS A 92 -2.37 19.98 -14.86
CA LYS A 92 -1.69 20.95 -15.72
C LYS A 92 -1.03 22.08 -14.93
N GLU A 93 -1.59 22.44 -13.77
CA GLU A 93 -1.05 23.47 -12.89
C GLU A 93 -0.11 22.90 -11.82
N LYS A 94 -0.39 21.69 -11.33
CA LYS A 94 0.43 21.01 -10.32
C LYS A 94 0.35 19.48 -10.47
N ALA A 95 1.46 18.86 -10.86
CA ALA A 95 1.54 17.41 -10.98
C ALA A 95 1.39 16.72 -9.60
N PRO A 96 0.81 15.51 -9.54
CA PRO A 96 0.77 14.72 -8.32
C PRO A 96 2.19 14.37 -7.89
N THR A 97 2.44 14.40 -6.59
CA THR A 97 3.72 14.00 -6.01
C THR A 97 3.53 12.74 -5.21
N ILE A 98 4.34 11.73 -5.50
CA ILE A 98 4.42 10.51 -4.70
C ILE A 98 5.53 10.74 -3.68
N GLU A 99 5.15 10.89 -2.42
CA GLU A 99 6.09 11.00 -1.30
C GLU A 99 6.18 9.66 -0.57
N HIS A 100 7.38 9.10 -0.53
CA HIS A 100 7.66 7.85 0.14
C HIS A 100 8.67 8.09 1.25
N ARG A 101 8.23 7.93 2.51
CA ARG A 101 9.04 8.24 3.70
C ARG A 101 9.67 7.00 4.35
N LEU A 102 9.91 5.92 3.61
CA LEU A 102 10.60 4.77 4.20
C LEU A 102 12.04 5.13 4.56
N LYS A 103 12.30 5.25 5.88
CA LYS A 103 13.65 5.21 6.45
C LYS A 103 14.03 3.79 6.87
N ALA A 104 13.03 2.96 7.19
CA ALA A 104 13.10 1.52 7.44
C ALA A 104 11.69 0.91 7.19
N ILE A 105 11.56 -0.41 6.99
CA ILE A 105 10.25 -1.06 6.74
C ILE A 105 9.40 -1.16 8.03
N GLU A 106 10.04 -1.10 9.20
CA GLU A 106 9.35 -1.05 10.50
C GLU A 106 8.72 0.32 10.79
N ASP A 107 9.24 1.39 10.16
CA ASP A 107 8.60 2.70 10.09
C ASP A 107 7.48 2.61 9.04
N SER A 108 6.37 1.97 9.42
CA SER A 108 5.10 1.82 8.69
C SER A 108 4.99 2.62 7.39
N ASP A 109 4.65 1.93 6.30
CA ASP A 109 4.46 2.39 4.92
C ASP A 109 3.64 3.71 4.78
N VAL A 110 4.27 4.84 5.12
CA VAL A 110 3.78 6.19 4.82
C VAL A 110 4.06 6.40 3.35
N VAL A 111 3.12 5.95 2.53
CA VAL A 111 2.93 6.51 1.21
C VAL A 111 2.02 7.71 1.44
N ASN A 112 2.61 8.91 1.46
CA ASN A 112 1.84 10.15 1.42
C ASN A 112 1.26 10.23 0.00
N LEU A 113 0.13 9.56 -0.16
CA LEU A 113 -0.55 9.41 -1.44
C LEU A 113 -1.33 10.66 -1.73
N ILE A 114 -0.55 11.66 -2.15
CA ILE A 114 -0.98 12.73 -3.02
C ILE A 114 -1.88 13.71 -2.25
N ARG A 115 -1.31 14.89 -1.98
CA ARG A 115 -2.15 16.04 -1.70
C ARG A 115 -2.80 16.47 -3.02
N PRO A 116 -4.11 16.30 -3.23
CA PRO A 116 -4.79 17.17 -4.17
C PRO A 116 -4.57 18.63 -3.74
N PRO A 117 -4.59 19.58 -4.68
CA PRO A 117 -4.37 21.00 -4.39
C PRO A 117 -5.25 21.52 -3.24
#